data_AF-A0A534BFS1-F1
#
_entry.id   AF-A0A534BFS1-F1
#
_cell.length_a   1.000
_cell.length_b   1.000
_cell.length_c   1.000
_cell.angle_alpha   90.00
_cell.angle_beta   90.00
_cell.angle_gamma   90.00
#
_symmetry.space_group_name_H-M   'P 1'
#
loop_
_entity.id
_entity.type
_entity.pdbx_description
1 polymer ?
#
loop_
_entity_poly.entity_id
_entity_poly.type
_entity_poly.pdbx_seq_one_letter_code
_entity_poly.pdbx_strand_id
1 'polypeptide(L)'
;MAETSASARAGARLTSAVTRGLYESAVIALGIVALVLLIALLTYSPDDPGFSFTGNSAPVHNRIGVIGAWLADVLFFLFGRPAFLFPLVLAAACWGLQRRLKAQGISRVNTLVRIAGFVLVLVASCGLTTLHWQPGALRQTAGGVVGSVVGGGLVAGL
;
A
#
# COMPACT_ATOMS: atom_id res chain seq x y z
N MET A 1 -0.97 43.80 -29.02
CA MET A 1 -1.05 42.34 -29.30
C MET A 1 0.15 41.54 -28.77
N ALA A 2 1.38 42.10 -28.69
CA ALA A 2 2.55 41.39 -28.15
C ALA A 2 2.54 41.23 -26.61
N GLU A 3 1.97 42.18 -25.85
CA GLU A 3 1.90 42.08 -24.38
C GLU A 3 0.88 41.02 -23.90
N THR A 4 -0.20 40.82 -24.65
CA THR A 4 -1.25 39.83 -24.34
C THR A 4 -0.73 38.39 -24.44
N SER A 5 0.18 38.10 -25.38
CA SER A 5 0.78 36.78 -25.55
C SER A 5 1.90 36.50 -24.54
N ALA A 6 2.61 37.53 -24.07
CA ALA A 6 3.61 37.41 -23.01
C ALA A 6 2.96 37.07 -21.66
N SER A 7 1.86 37.75 -21.29
CA SER A 7 1.09 37.47 -20.06
C SER A 7 0.47 36.06 -20.05
N ALA A 8 -0.13 35.63 -21.17
CA ALA A 8 -0.67 34.28 -21.31
C ALA A 8 0.41 33.18 -21.18
N ARG A 9 1.60 33.41 -21.73
CA ARG A 9 2.74 32.48 -21.65
C ARG A 9 3.36 32.45 -20.24
N ALA A 10 3.37 33.58 -19.53
CA ALA A 10 3.79 33.65 -18.13
C ALA A 10 2.83 32.88 -17.20
N GLY A 11 1.50 33.06 -17.38
CA GLY A 11 0.48 32.31 -16.66
C GLY A 11 0.57 30.80 -16.90
N ALA A 12 0.75 30.38 -18.16
CA ALA A 12 0.92 28.96 -18.49
C ALA A 12 2.18 28.32 -17.88
N ARG A 13 3.27 29.09 -17.76
CA ARG A 13 4.52 28.64 -17.11
C ARG A 13 4.37 28.52 -15.60
N LEU A 14 3.62 29.41 -14.95
CA LEU A 14 3.31 29.30 -13.52
C LEU A 14 2.48 28.05 -13.24
N THR A 15 1.42 27.79 -14.02
CA THR A 15 0.58 26.59 -13.86
C THR A 15 1.38 25.30 -14.03
N SER A 16 2.28 25.22 -15.02
CA SER A 16 3.13 24.04 -15.23
C SER A 16 4.18 23.85 -14.14
N ALA A 17 4.75 24.93 -13.60
CA ALA A 17 5.66 24.87 -12.47
C ALA A 17 4.97 24.39 -11.18
N VAL A 18 3.77 24.90 -10.88
CA VAL A 18 2.99 24.51 -9.70
C VAL A 18 2.56 23.05 -9.79
N THR A 19 2.00 22.64 -10.93
CA THR A 19 1.60 21.23 -11.15
C THR A 19 2.78 20.28 -11.01
N ARG A 20 3.94 20.63 -11.57
CA ARG A 20 5.18 19.83 -11.41
C ARG A 20 5.60 19.72 -9.94
N GLY A 21 5.56 20.82 -9.17
CA GLY A 21 5.86 20.81 -7.74
C GLY A 21 4.89 19.95 -6.92
N LEU A 22 3.60 19.97 -7.27
CA LEU A 22 2.59 19.09 -6.66
C LEU A 22 2.85 17.61 -6.96
N TYR A 23 3.27 17.27 -8.18
CA TYR A 23 3.64 15.88 -8.50
C TYR A 23 4.91 15.43 -7.77
N GLU A 24 5.94 16.27 -7.72
CA GLU A 24 7.19 15.95 -7.02
C GLU A 24 6.95 15.73 -5.51
N SER A 25 6.17 16.61 -4.87
CA SER A 25 5.77 16.43 -3.47
C SER A 25 4.90 15.19 -3.26
N ALA A 26 3.99 14.88 -4.17
CA ALA A 26 3.18 13.66 -4.11
C ALA A 26 4.03 12.38 -4.23
N VAL A 27 5.05 12.36 -5.09
CA VAL A 27 5.99 11.22 -5.22
C VAL A 27 6.75 11.01 -3.91
N ILE A 28 7.28 12.09 -3.32
CA ILE A 28 8.03 12.02 -2.06
C ILE A 28 7.12 11.55 -0.92
N ALA A 29 5.94 12.14 -0.78
CA ALA A 29 4.96 11.75 0.23
C ALA A 29 4.57 10.28 0.11
N LEU A 30 4.29 9.80 -1.11
CA LEU A 30 3.94 8.41 -1.37
C LEU A 30 5.10 7.45 -1.02
N GLY A 31 6.34 7.83 -1.33
CA GLY A 31 7.53 7.08 -0.96
C GLY A 31 7.72 6.98 0.56
N ILE A 32 7.51 8.08 1.29
CA ILE A 32 7.55 8.10 2.75
C ILE A 32 6.47 7.18 3.32
N VAL A 33 5.22 7.27 2.83
CA VAL A 33 4.13 6.40 3.27
C VAL A 33 4.46 4.92 3.02
N ALA A 34 5.02 4.58 1.86
CA ALA A 34 5.43 3.21 1.57
C ALA A 34 6.49 2.69 2.56
N LEU A 35 7.48 3.53 2.88
CA LEU A 35 8.55 3.18 3.81
C LEU A 35 8.03 3.04 5.24
N VAL A 36 7.22 4.00 5.71
CA VAL A 36 6.57 3.97 7.03
C VAL A 36 5.72 2.72 7.17
N LEU A 37 4.93 2.40 6.14
CA LEU A 37 4.11 1.20 6.12
C LEU A 37 4.97 -0.07 6.18
N LEU A 38 6.05 -0.14 5.41
CA LEU A 38 6.97 -1.27 5.44
C LEU A 38 7.61 -1.46 6.82
N ILE A 39 8.06 -0.37 7.46
CA ILE A 39 8.64 -0.43 8.81
C ILE A 39 7.58 -0.87 9.82
N ALA A 40 6.35 -0.36 9.72
CA ALA A 40 5.25 -0.77 10.58
C ALA A 40 4.96 -2.27 10.46
N LEU A 41 4.96 -2.83 9.25
CA LEU A 41 4.77 -4.26 8.99
C LEU A 41 5.96 -5.11 9.46
N LEU A 42 7.19 -4.66 9.23
CA LEU A 42 8.41 -5.38 9.64
C LEU A 42 8.62 -5.40 11.15
N THR A 43 8.14 -4.36 11.84
CA THR A 43 8.25 -4.21 13.31
C THR A 43 6.97 -4.56 14.04
N TYR A 44 6.06 -5.29 13.36
CA TYR A 44 4.84 -5.79 13.97
C TYR A 44 5.16 -6.77 15.12
N SER A 45 4.52 -6.53 16.26
CA SER A 45 4.52 -7.44 17.41
C SER A 45 3.07 -7.78 17.78
N PRO A 46 2.74 -9.06 18.02
CA PRO A 46 1.39 -9.45 18.46
C PRO A 46 1.03 -8.96 19.87
N ASP A 47 2.01 -8.46 20.63
CA ASP A 47 1.81 -7.91 21.99
C ASP A 47 1.51 -6.41 21.98
N ASP A 48 1.67 -5.74 20.84
CA ASP A 48 1.37 -4.33 20.69
C ASP A 48 -0.14 -4.07 20.66
N PRO A 49 -0.61 -2.89 21.13
CA PRO A 49 -2.00 -2.51 21.04
C PRO A 49 -2.44 -2.34 19.57
N GLY A 50 -3.54 -2.98 19.22
CA GLY A 50 -4.07 -3.11 17.87
C GLY A 50 -5.60 -3.20 17.84
N PHE A 51 -6.16 -3.39 16.65
CA PHE A 51 -7.59 -3.61 16.47
C PHE A 51 -8.03 -4.94 17.10
N SER A 52 -7.17 -5.95 17.02
CA SER A 52 -7.44 -7.31 17.48
C SER A 52 -7.06 -7.54 18.95
N PHE A 53 -6.29 -6.64 19.56
CA PHE A 53 -5.78 -6.78 20.92
C PHE A 53 -5.55 -5.43 21.57
N THR A 54 -6.13 -5.21 22.75
CA THR A 54 -6.04 -3.92 23.46
C THR A 54 -4.66 -3.61 24.06
N GLY A 55 -3.68 -4.52 23.97
CA GLY A 55 -2.35 -4.34 24.55
C GLY A 55 -2.32 -4.58 26.06
N ASN A 56 -1.15 -4.92 26.60
CA ASN A 56 -1.00 -5.29 28.02
C ASN A 56 -0.35 -4.17 28.87
N SER A 57 -0.59 -2.90 28.51
CA SER A 57 0.07 -1.70 29.07
C SER A 57 1.60 -1.65 28.94
N ALA A 58 2.20 -2.58 28.20
CA ALA A 58 3.62 -2.60 27.89
C ALA A 58 3.99 -1.51 26.85
N PRO A 59 5.26 -1.06 26.80
CA PRO A 59 5.73 -0.16 25.76
C PRO A 59 5.57 -0.80 24.37
N VAL A 60 5.17 0.01 23.39
CA VAL A 60 4.93 -0.42 22.00
C VAL A 60 6.26 -0.75 21.32
N HIS A 61 6.34 -1.92 20.69
CA HIS A 61 7.53 -2.41 19.98
C HIS A 61 7.62 -1.87 18.55
N ASN A 62 6.47 -1.58 17.92
CA ASN A 62 6.43 -0.99 16.59
C ASN A 62 7.19 0.34 16.54
N ARG A 63 8.14 0.46 15.62
CA ARG A 63 9.01 1.65 15.53
C ARG A 63 8.29 2.90 15.03
N ILE A 64 7.12 2.74 14.41
CA ILE A 64 6.24 3.85 14.02
C ILE A 64 5.32 4.26 15.19
N GLY A 65 5.31 3.50 16.29
CA GLY A 65 4.49 3.71 17.46
C GLY A 65 3.09 3.08 17.33
N VAL A 66 2.16 3.55 18.15
CA VAL A 66 0.79 2.98 18.29
C VAL A 66 0.05 2.93 16.95
N ILE A 67 0.17 3.98 16.14
CA ILE A 67 -0.51 4.07 14.83
C ILE A 67 0.02 2.98 13.89
N GLY A 68 1.34 2.75 13.90
CA GLY A 68 1.97 1.70 13.09
C GLY A 68 1.55 0.31 13.54
N ALA A 69 1.48 0.08 14.85
CA ALA A 69 1.01 -1.17 15.43
C ALA A 69 -0.44 -1.48 15.01
N TRP A 70 -1.32 -0.50 15.13
CA TRP A 70 -2.72 -0.62 14.70
C TRP A 70 -2.85 -0.92 13.20
N LEU A 71 -2.12 -0.18 12.37
CA LEU A 71 -2.18 -0.35 10.93
C LEU A 71 -1.66 -1.72 10.50
N ALA A 72 -0.54 -2.16 11.08
CA ALA A 72 0.04 -3.47 10.82
C ALA A 72 -0.90 -4.60 11.30
N ASP A 73 -1.50 -4.46 12.49
CA ASP A 73 -2.44 -5.43 13.04
C ASP A 73 -3.66 -5.62 12.14
N VAL A 74 -4.28 -4.53 11.67
CA VAL A 74 -5.43 -4.60 10.76
C VAL A 74 -5.05 -5.26 9.43
N LEU A 75 -3.90 -4.91 8.85
CA LEU A 75 -3.44 -5.48 7.60
C LEU A 75 -3.12 -6.98 7.71
N PHE A 76 -2.45 -7.38 8.78
CA PHE A 76 -2.17 -8.79 9.05
C PHE A 76 -3.43 -9.58 9.39
N PHE A 77 -4.40 -8.97 10.10
CA PHE A 77 -5.68 -9.59 10.39
C PHE A 77 -6.49 -9.87 9.11
N LEU A 78 -6.57 -8.89 8.20
CA LEU A 78 -7.35 -9.04 6.95
C LEU A 78 -6.65 -9.94 5.92
N PHE A 79 -5.35 -9.71 5.69
CA PHE A 79 -4.64 -10.26 4.53
C PHE A 79 -3.54 -11.26 4.92
N GLY A 80 -3.16 -11.36 6.18
CA GLY A 80 -2.06 -12.22 6.62
C GLY A 80 -0.70 -11.80 6.01
N ARG A 81 0.16 -12.78 5.72
CA ARG A 81 1.48 -12.56 5.12
C ARG A 81 1.46 -11.74 3.81
N PRO A 82 0.46 -11.87 2.93
CA PRO A 82 0.28 -10.99 1.77
C PRO A 82 0.20 -9.48 2.06
N ALA A 83 0.06 -9.04 3.32
CA ALA A 83 0.10 -7.62 3.70
C ALA A 83 1.37 -6.88 3.22
N PHE A 84 2.50 -7.57 3.03
CA PHE A 84 3.72 -6.99 2.46
C PHE A 84 3.59 -6.55 0.99
N LEU A 85 2.54 -6.96 0.28
CA LEU A 85 2.28 -6.51 -1.08
C LEU A 85 1.83 -5.05 -1.14
N PHE A 86 1.24 -4.50 -0.05
CA PHE A 86 0.83 -3.09 0.01
C PHE A 86 2.01 -2.11 -0.11
N PRO A 87 3.06 -2.17 0.74
CA PRO A 87 4.21 -1.28 0.58
C PRO A 87 4.92 -1.48 -0.77
N LEU A 88 4.94 -2.71 -1.30
CA LEU A 88 5.51 -2.99 -2.62
C LEU A 88 4.76 -2.27 -3.75
N VAL A 89 3.42 -2.27 -3.72
CA VAL A 89 2.61 -1.55 -4.71
C VAL A 89 2.72 -0.06 -4.57
N LEU A 90 2.78 0.47 -3.35
CA LEU A 90 3.04 1.90 -3.13
C LEU A 90 4.41 2.30 -3.70
N ALA A 91 5.45 1.49 -3.51
CA ALA A 91 6.76 1.71 -4.12
C ALA A 91 6.71 1.66 -5.66
N ALA A 92 5.99 0.68 -6.24
CA ALA A 92 5.81 0.57 -7.68
C ALA A 92 4.98 1.74 -8.27
N ALA A 93 4.04 2.28 -7.50
CA ALA A 93 3.26 3.46 -7.86
C ALA A 93 4.12 4.72 -7.80
N CYS A 94 4.95 4.87 -6.76
CA CYS A 94 5.95 5.94 -6.63
C CYS A 94 6.89 5.96 -7.83
N TRP A 95 7.49 4.81 -8.18
CA TRP A 95 8.34 4.67 -9.36
C TRP A 95 7.59 4.99 -10.66
N GLY A 96 6.34 4.53 -10.79
CA GLY A 96 5.49 4.83 -11.94
C GLY A 96 5.20 6.32 -12.10
N LEU A 97 4.91 7.01 -10.99
CA LEU A 97 4.64 8.46 -10.97
C LEU A 97 5.90 9.28 -11.29
N GLN A 98 7.07 8.85 -10.80
CA GLN A 98 8.34 9.48 -11.14
C GLN A 98 8.69 9.30 -12.63
N ARG A 99 8.31 8.18 -13.24
CA ARG A 99 8.42 8.00 -14.71
C ARG A 99 7.46 8.90 -15.48
N ARG A 100 6.27 9.23 -14.95
CA ARG A 100 5.34 10.18 -15.60
C ARG A 100 5.91 11.60 -15.69
N LEU A 101 6.76 11.98 -14.74
CA LEU A 101 7.49 13.26 -14.79
C LEU A 101 8.56 13.29 -15.90
N LYS A 102 9.05 12.12 -16.34
CA LYS A 102 10.12 11.98 -17.35
C LYS A 102 9.63 11.56 -18.74
N ALA A 103 8.48 10.88 -18.84
CA ALA A 103 7.95 10.32 -20.08
C ALA A 103 6.44 10.59 -20.22
N GLN A 104 6.00 10.95 -21.43
CA GLN A 104 4.60 11.27 -21.71
C GLN A 104 3.69 10.04 -21.60
N GLY A 105 2.65 10.17 -20.77
CA GLY A 105 1.36 9.46 -20.91
C GLY A 105 1.32 7.99 -20.49
N ILE A 106 0.89 7.71 -19.25
CA ILE A 106 0.32 6.40 -18.89
C ILE A 106 -1.19 6.48 -19.05
N SER A 107 -1.77 5.63 -19.93
CA SER A 107 -3.21 5.54 -20.11
C SER A 107 -3.92 5.17 -18.80
N ARG A 108 -5.10 5.76 -18.56
CA ARG A 108 -5.97 5.42 -17.42
C ARG A 108 -6.27 3.91 -17.39
N VAL A 109 -6.42 3.31 -18.57
CA VAL A 109 -6.64 1.86 -18.74
C VAL A 109 -5.49 1.05 -18.17
N ASN A 110 -4.23 1.44 -18.42
CA ASN A 110 -3.07 0.75 -17.87
C ASN A 110 -3.00 0.85 -16.33
N THR A 111 -3.51 1.94 -15.76
CA THR A 111 -3.60 2.10 -14.30
C THR A 111 -4.68 1.17 -13.73
N LEU A 112 -5.84 1.06 -14.38
CA LEU A 112 -6.91 0.15 -13.98
C LEU A 112 -6.47 -1.33 -14.07
N VAL A 113 -5.80 -1.71 -15.16
CA VAL A 113 -5.27 -3.07 -15.33
C VAL A 113 -4.25 -3.41 -14.24
N ARG A 114 -3.37 -2.46 -13.86
CA ARG A 114 -2.44 -2.65 -12.73
C ARG A 114 -3.15 -2.85 -11.40
N ILE A 115 -4.19 -2.07 -11.11
CA ILE A 115 -4.98 -2.21 -9.88
C ILE A 115 -5.69 -3.56 -9.86
N ALA A 116 -6.34 -3.95 -10.96
CA ALA A 116 -7.01 -5.24 -11.08
C ALA A 116 -6.03 -6.41 -10.91
N GLY A 117 -4.88 -6.35 -11.58
CA GLY A 117 -3.82 -7.35 -11.43
C GLY A 117 -3.29 -7.44 -10.00
N PHE A 118 -3.11 -6.32 -9.31
CA PHE A 118 -2.73 -6.33 -7.89
C PHE A 118 -3.79 -7.01 -7.03
N VAL A 119 -5.07 -6.68 -7.20
CA VAL A 119 -6.17 -7.30 -6.44
C VAL A 119 -6.20 -8.80 -6.68
N LEU A 120 -6.08 -9.25 -7.94
CA LEU A 120 -6.03 -10.67 -8.28
C LEU A 120 -4.84 -11.39 -7.61
N VAL A 121 -3.65 -10.82 -7.69
CA VAL A 121 -2.44 -11.37 -7.04
C VAL A 121 -2.61 -11.40 -5.52
N LEU A 122 -3.19 -10.36 -4.92
CA LEU A 122 -3.45 -10.28 -3.48
C LEU A 122 -4.39 -11.40 -3.04
N VAL A 123 -5.54 -11.55 -3.70
CA VAL A 123 -6.54 -12.58 -3.38
C VAL A 123 -5.96 -13.99 -3.58
N ALA A 124 -5.28 -14.23 -4.70
CA ALA A 124 -4.63 -15.52 -4.97
C ALA A 124 -3.55 -15.85 -3.93
N SER A 125 -2.74 -14.86 -3.53
CA SER A 125 -1.72 -15.04 -2.50
C SER A 125 -2.32 -15.31 -1.12
N CYS A 126 -3.44 -14.67 -0.76
CA CYS A 126 -4.16 -14.95 0.50
C CYS A 126 -4.72 -16.38 0.54
N GLY A 127 -5.34 -16.85 -0.55
CA GLY A 127 -5.82 -18.22 -0.65
C GLY A 127 -4.68 -19.24 -0.58
N LEU A 128 -3.61 -19.03 -1.37
CA LEU A 128 -2.46 -19.93 -1.41
C LEU A 128 -1.74 -20.02 -0.06
N THR A 129 -1.51 -18.88 0.59
CA THR A 129 -0.85 -18.85 1.91
C THR A 129 -1.69 -19.52 2.99
N THR A 130 -3.02 -19.42 2.91
CA THR A 130 -3.92 -20.13 3.85
C THR A 130 -3.84 -21.65 3.68
N LEU A 131 -3.69 -22.15 2.46
CA LEU A 131 -3.65 -23.59 2.16
C LEU A 131 -2.27 -24.22 2.42
N HIS A 132 -1.18 -23.48 2.15
CA HIS A 132 0.18 -24.03 2.20
C HIS A 132 0.99 -23.64 3.43
N TRP A 133 0.66 -22.52 4.10
CA TRP A 133 1.47 -22.01 5.21
C TRP A 133 0.74 -22.07 6.54
N GLN A 134 1.43 -22.61 7.54
CA GLN A 134 1.00 -22.49 8.93
C GLN A 134 1.14 -21.04 9.41
N PRO A 135 0.19 -20.54 10.23
CA PRO A 135 0.12 -19.14 10.65
C PRO A 135 1.34 -18.64 11.45
N GLY A 136 2.06 -19.52 12.14
CA GLY A 136 3.28 -19.16 12.87
C GLY A 136 3.01 -18.15 13.98
N ALA A 137 3.57 -16.94 13.86
CA ALA A 137 3.44 -15.85 14.84
C ALA A 137 2.23 -14.91 14.60
N LEU A 138 1.44 -15.14 13.53
CA LEU A 138 0.21 -14.38 13.30
C LEU A 138 -0.92 -14.93 14.18
N ARG A 139 -1.73 -14.04 14.76
CA ARG A 139 -2.88 -14.43 15.60
C ARG A 139 -4.01 -15.10 14.81
N GLN A 140 -4.07 -14.85 13.50
CA GLN A 140 -5.09 -15.39 12.57
C GLN A 140 -4.43 -16.34 11.56
N THR A 141 -5.10 -16.71 10.47
CA THR A 141 -4.53 -17.61 9.46
C THR A 141 -3.41 -16.93 8.66
N ALA A 142 -2.55 -17.72 7.99
CA ALA A 142 -1.43 -17.19 7.21
C ALA A 142 -1.85 -16.27 6.05
N GLY A 143 -3.10 -16.37 5.56
CA GLY A 143 -3.70 -15.48 4.56
C GLY A 143 -4.81 -14.57 5.09
N GLY A 144 -4.95 -14.46 6.41
CA GLY A 144 -5.95 -13.61 7.06
C GLY A 144 -7.40 -14.01 6.77
N VAL A 145 -8.33 -13.12 7.13
CA VAL A 145 -9.77 -13.35 6.95
C VAL A 145 -10.09 -13.58 5.48
N VAL A 146 -9.50 -12.80 4.57
CA VAL A 146 -9.72 -12.94 3.12
C VAL A 146 -9.27 -14.32 2.63
N GLY A 147 -8.08 -14.77 3.06
CA GLY A 147 -7.57 -16.09 2.69
C GLY A 147 -8.41 -17.22 3.27
N SER A 148 -8.96 -17.07 4.47
CA SER A 148 -9.84 -18.08 5.07
C SER A 148 -11.16 -18.26 4.31
N VAL A 149 -11.77 -17.18 3.82
CA VAL A 149 -12.99 -17.22 3.02
C VAL A 149 -12.72 -17.85 1.64
N VAL A 150 -11.64 -17.43 0.98
CA VAL A 150 -11.27 -17.92 -0.35
C VAL A 150 -10.81 -19.38 -0.30
N GLY A 151 -9.97 -19.72 0.67
CA GLY A 151 -9.50 -21.09 0.89
C GLY A 151 -10.63 -22.05 1.28
N GLY A 152 -11.53 -21.62 2.17
CA GLY A 152 -12.72 -22.40 2.53
C GLY A 152 -13.65 -22.65 1.34
N GLY A 153 -13.88 -21.65 0.49
CA GLY A 153 -14.66 -21.80 -0.74
C GLY A 153 -14.03 -22.73 -1.78
N LEU A 154 -12.70 -22.72 -1.90
CA LEU A 154 -11.97 -23.63 -2.79
C LEU A 154 -11.97 -25.08 -2.29
N VAL A 155 -11.85 -25.30 -0.98
CA VAL A 155 -11.91 -26.64 -0.39
C VAL A 155 -13.33 -27.21 -0.44
N ALA A 156 -14.37 -26.38 -0.25
CA ALA A 156 -15.76 -26.82 -0.35
C ALA A 156 -16.24 -27.12 -1.79
N GLY A 157 -15.49 -26.66 -2.79
CA GLY A 157 -15.78 -26.90 -4.21
C GLY A 157 -15.04 -28.11 -4.81
N LEU A 158 -14.17 -28.78 -4.04
CA LEU A 158 -13.50 -30.03 -4.38
C LEU A 158 -14.26 -31.23 -3.79
#